data_AF-A0A6B1AHA5-F1
#
_entry.id   AF-A0A6B1AHA5-F1
#
_cell.length_a   1.000
_cell.length_b   1.000
_cell.length_c   1.000
_cell.angle_alpha   90.00
_cell.angle_beta   90.00
_cell.angle_gamma   90.00
#
_symmetry.space_group_name_H-M   'P 1'
#
loop_
_entity.id
_entity.type
_entity.pdbx_description
1 polymer ?
#
loop_
_entity_poly.entity_id
_entity_poly.type
_entity_poly.pdbx_seq_one_letter_code
_entity_poly.pdbx_strand_id
1 'polypeptide(L)' 'MLTATPRHAAVLARTVEELPEIRGNQMHDLHTAVLMREHGVSRICTRDAGFRRFPFLTVIDPAA' A
#
# COMPACT_ATOMS: atom_id res chain seq x y z
N MET A 1 6.88 10.79 8.93
CA MET A 1 5.57 10.22 8.56
C MET A 1 5.41 10.33 7.05
N LEU A 2 4.76 9.38 6.38
CA LEU A 2 4.46 9.47 4.95
C LEU A 2 3.23 10.35 4.76
N THR A 3 3.30 11.30 3.82
CA THR A 3 2.18 12.20 3.49
C THR A 3 2.00 12.26 1.98
N ALA A 4 0.78 12.54 1.53
CA ALA A 4 0.48 12.65 0.12
C ALA A 4 1.32 13.77 -0.52
N THR A 5 1.89 13.49 -1.70
CA THR A 5 2.58 14.48 -2.54
C THR A 5 1.69 14.84 -3.73
N PRO A 6 2.10 15.78 -4.60
CA PRO A 6 1.36 16.06 -5.84
C PRO A 6 1.15 14.84 -6.75
N ARG A 7 1.93 13.77 -6.58
CA ARG A 7 1.81 12.52 -7.35
C ARG A 7 0.73 11.58 -6.84
N HIS A 8 0.17 11.83 -5.66
CA HIS A 8 -0.68 10.88 -4.94
C HIS A 8 -1.87 10.39 -5.77
N ALA A 9 -2.60 11.30 -6.42
CA ALA A 9 -3.76 10.94 -7.24
C ALA A 9 -3.40 9.99 -8.39
N ALA A 10 -2.26 10.22 -9.06
CA ALA A 10 -1.80 9.37 -10.15
C ALA A 10 -1.35 7.98 -9.65
N VAL A 11 -0.66 7.92 -8.51
CA VAL A 11 -0.23 6.66 -7.90
C VAL A 11 -1.43 5.86 -7.40
N LEU A 12 -2.43 6.53 -6.80
CA LEU A 12 -3.68 5.92 -6.36
C LEU A 12 -4.45 5.32 -7.54
N ALA A 13 -4.69 6.10 -8.60
CA ALA A 13 -5.42 5.66 -9.78
C ALA A 13 -4.77 4.41 -10.38
N ARG A 14 -3.45 4.45 -10.62
CA ARG A 14 -2.69 3.30 -11.10
C ARG A 14 -2.80 2.08 -10.18
N THR A 15 -2.75 2.29 -8.87
CA THR A 15 -2.82 1.17 -7.91
C THR A 15 -4.21 0.53 -7.88
N VAL A 16 -5.28 1.32 -8.05
CA VAL A 16 -6.65 0.81 -8.15
C VAL A 16 -6.88 0.06 -9.47
N GLU A 17 -6.30 0.54 -10.57
CA GLU A 17 -6.32 -0.15 -11.86
C GLU A 17 -5.60 -1.50 -11.80
N GLU A 18 -4.45 -1.56 -11.12
CA GLU A 18 -3.68 -2.80 -10.94
C GLU A 18 -4.34 -3.79 -9.97
N LEU A 19 -5.21 -3.33 -9.06
CA LEU A 19 -5.83 -4.12 -7.99
C LEU A 19 -7.37 -3.93 -7.97
N PRO A 20 -8.10 -4.46 -8.98
CA PRO A 20 -9.53 -4.24 -9.16
C PRO A 20 -10.41 -4.88 -8.07
N GLU A 21 -9.86 -5.73 -7.22
CA GLU A 21 -10.59 -6.36 -6.10
C GLU A 21 -10.50 -5.59 -4.77
N ILE A 22 -9.67 -4.53 -4.69
CA ILE A 22 -9.54 -3.72 -3.47
C ILE A 22 -10.72 -2.78 -3.27
N ARG A 23 -11.63 -3.11 -2.36
CA ARG A 23 -12.83 -2.29 -2.08
C ARG A 23 -13.18 -2.34 -0.59
N GLY A 24 -14.06 -1.43 -0.15
CA GLY A 24 -14.62 -1.43 1.21
C GLY A 24 -13.56 -1.23 2.31
N ASN A 25 -13.52 -2.13 3.29
CA ASN A 25 -12.60 -2.01 4.44
C ASN A 25 -11.12 -1.88 4.06
N GLN A 26 -10.74 -2.34 2.88
CA GLN A 26 -9.35 -2.35 2.39
C GLN A 26 -8.85 -0.97 1.92
N MET A 27 -9.73 0.05 1.89
CA MET A 27 -9.36 1.40 1.43
C MET A 27 -8.33 2.08 2.35
N HIS A 28 -8.30 1.74 3.64
CA HIS A 28 -7.31 2.26 4.58
C HIS A 28 -5.90 1.68 4.30
N ASP A 29 -5.84 0.36 4.08
CA ASP A 29 -4.58 -0.32 3.72
C ASP A 29 -4.09 0.16 2.36
N LEU A 30 -5.01 0.34 1.41
CA LEU A 30 -4.72 0.91 0.09
C LEU A 30 -4.08 2.30 0.22
N HIS A 31 -4.67 3.19 1.03
CA HIS A 31 -4.13 4.53 1.23
C HIS A 31 -2.69 4.46 1.76
N THR A 32 -2.44 3.60 2.75
CA THR A 32 -1.09 3.39 3.31
C THR A 32 -0.13 2.83 2.26
N ALA A 33 -0.53 1.79 1.52
CA ALA A 33 0.29 1.18 0.48
C ALA A 33 0.60 2.15 -0.67
N VAL A 34 -0.35 3.00 -1.05
CA VAL A 34 -0.15 4.05 -2.07
C VAL A 34 0.86 5.09 -1.58
N LEU A 35 0.78 5.54 -0.32
CA LEU A 35 1.79 6.43 0.26
C LEU A 35 3.18 5.78 0.25
N MET A 36 3.27 4.50 0.62
CA MET A 36 4.55 3.78 0.56
C MET A 36 5.11 3.73 -0.87
N ARG A 37 4.27 3.36 -1.84
CA ARG A 37 4.64 3.28 -3.26
C ARG A 37 5.06 4.63 -3.83
N GLU A 38 4.33 5.69 -3.49
CA GLU A 38 4.60 7.08 -3.89
C GLU A 38 5.99 7.54 -3.45
N HIS A 39 6.39 7.16 -2.23
CA HIS A 39 7.68 7.50 -1.61
C HIS A 39 8.79 6.47 -1.89
N GLY A 40 8.53 5.43 -2.70
CA GLY A 40 9.52 4.41 -3.03
C GLY A 40 9.85 3.44 -1.88
N VAL A 41 9.00 3.36 -0.86
CA VAL A 41 9.14 2.42 0.25
C VAL A 41 8.50 1.09 -0.14
N SER A 42 9.30 0.02 -0.18
CA SER A 42 8.85 -1.31 -0.62
C SER A 42 8.81 -2.36 0.48
N ARG A 43 9.13 -2.01 1.74
CA ARG A 43 9.17 -2.93 2.89
C ARG A 43 8.29 -2.40 4.01
N ILE A 44 7.39 -3.23 4.52
CA ILE A 44 6.58 -2.94 5.71
C ILE A 44 6.82 -4.01 6.77
N CYS A 45 7.10 -3.59 8.00
CA CYS A 45 7.19 -4.48 9.16
C CYS A 45 5.85 -4.46 9.89
N THR A 46 5.07 -5.54 9.79
CA THR A 46 3.72 -5.64 10.37
C THR A 46 3.29 -7.10 10.49
N ARG A 47 2.42 -7.39 11.47
CA ARG A 47 1.70 -8.68 11.55
C ARG A 47 0.44 -8.71 10.71
N ASP A 48 0.03 -7.57 10.15
CA ASP A 48 -1.16 -7.47 9.31
C ASP A 48 -0.90 -8.12 7.94
N ALA A 49 -1.52 -9.28 7.73
CA ALA A 49 -1.39 -10.03 6.49
C ALA A 49 -2.13 -9.39 5.31
N GLY A 50 -3.04 -8.42 5.54
CA GLY A 50 -3.75 -7.70 4.48
C GLY A 50 -2.79 -7.00 3.51
N PHE A 51 -1.62 -6.57 4.00
CA PHE A 51 -0.60 -5.93 3.16
C PHE A 51 0.05 -6.87 2.13
N ARG A 52 -0.08 -8.19 2.27
CA ARG A 52 0.42 -9.18 1.28
C ARG A 52 -0.32 -9.08 -0.06
N ARG A 53 -1.47 -8.40 -0.09
CA ARG A 53 -2.25 -8.16 -1.31
C ARG A 53 -1.64 -7.09 -2.22
N PHE A 54 -0.69 -6.30 -1.72
CA PHE A 54 0.00 -5.29 -2.53
C PHE A 54 1.33 -5.87 -3.05
N PRO A 55 1.41 -6.25 -4.33
CA PRO A 55 2.57 -7.00 -4.87
C PRO A 55 3.88 -6.20 -4.88
N PHE A 56 3.81 -4.87 -4.73
CA PHE A 56 4.97 -3.98 -4.62
C PHE A 56 5.50 -3.85 -3.19
N LEU A 57 4.88 -4.49 -2.20
CA LEU A 57 5.33 -4.50 -0.81
C LEU A 57 5.88 -5.87 -0.40
N THR A 58 7.01 -5.85 0.29
CA THR A 58 7.53 -6.97 1.06
C THR A 58 7.04 -6.82 2.50
N VAL A 59 6.21 -7.76 2.95
CA VAL A 59 5.71 -7.81 4.34
C VAL A 59 6.69 -8.62 5.20
N ILE A 60 7.24 -7.96 6.22
CA ILE A 60 8.12 -8.56 7.22
C ILE A 60 7.28 -8.75 8.49
N ASP A 61 7.09 -10.00 8.90
CA ASP A 61 6.48 -10.29 10.20
C ASP A 61 7.56 -10.17 11.29
N PRO A 62 7.43 -9.23 12.25
CA PRO A 62 8.42 -9.05 13.31
C PRO A 62 8.50 -10.20 14.32
N ALA A 63 7.58 -11.17 14.27
CA ALA A 63 7.47 -12.26 15.22
C ALA A 63 7.48 -13.65 14.58
N ALA A 64 7.88 -13.73 13.31
CA ALA A 64 8.18 -14.99 12.64
C ALA A 64 9.49 -15.61 13.14
#